data_AF-A0A662K8J7-F1
#
_entry.id   AF-A0A662K8J7-F1
#
_cell.length_a   1.000
_cell.length_b   1.000
_cell.length_c   1.000
_cell.angle_alpha   90.00
_cell.angle_beta   90.00
_cell.angle_gamma   90.00
#
_symmetry.space_group_name_H-M   'P 1'
#
loop_
_entity.id
_entity.type
_entity.pdbx_description
1 polymer ?
#
loop_
_entity_poly.entity_id
_entity_poly.type
_entity_poly.pdbx_seq_one_letter_code
_entity_poly.pdbx_strand_id
1 'polypeptide(L)' 'MGVREALEAFLRRASDFLRPPGVEEVPVLGALGRVLAEDVKAPMDLPPFSRATMDGYAVRAEDTYEARPDRPVRLKIVG' A
#
# COMPACT_ATOMS: atom_id res chain seq x y z
N MET A 1 -36.18 12.05 24.09
CA MET A 1 -35.03 12.17 23.18
C MET A 1 -34.09 11.01 23.47
N GLY A 2 -33.87 10.14 22.49
CA GLY A 2 -32.89 9.06 22.63
C GLY A 2 -31.45 9.57 22.51
N VAL A 3 -30.46 8.83 23.02
CA VAL A 3 -29.03 9.23 22.94
C VAL A 3 -28.58 9.50 21.50
N ARG A 4 -29.01 8.67 20.55
CA ARG A 4 -28.73 8.85 19.11
C ARG A 4 -29.27 10.17 18.57
N GLU A 5 -30.50 10.48 18.95
CA GLU A 5 -31.21 11.68 18.51
C GLU A 5 -30.55 12.95 19.08
N ALA A 6 -30.09 12.88 20.33
CA ALA A 6 -29.31 13.95 20.96
C ALA A 6 -27.97 14.17 20.27
N LEU A 7 -27.26 13.09 19.94
CA LEU A 7 -25.97 13.15 19.23
C LEU A 7 -26.12 13.77 17.84
N GLU A 8 -27.12 13.34 17.07
CA GLU A 8 -27.37 13.91 15.75
C GLU A 8 -27.71 15.40 15.80
N ALA A 9 -28.58 15.81 16.73
CA ALA A 9 -28.92 17.22 16.90
C ALA A 9 -27.68 18.05 17.28
N PHE A 10 -26.83 17.54 18.17
CA PHE A 10 -25.59 18.18 18.55
C PHE A 10 -24.62 18.33 17.37
N LEU A 11 -24.37 17.25 16.61
CA LEU A 11 -23.44 17.28 15.48
C LEU A 11 -23.91 18.23 14.38
N ARG A 12 -25.22 18.25 14.07
CA ARG A 12 -25.80 19.20 13.11
C ARG A 12 -25.58 20.65 13.55
N ARG A 13 -25.83 20.95 14.82
CA ARG A 13 -25.64 22.31 15.35
C ARG A 13 -24.17 22.71 15.38
N ALA A 14 -23.29 21.78 15.74
CA ALA A 14 -21.85 22.02 15.77
C ALA A 14 -21.29 22.30 14.37
N SER A 15 -21.77 21.60 13.34
CA SER A 15 -21.32 21.84 11.95
C SER A 15 -21.61 23.24 11.43
N ASP A 16 -22.59 23.97 12.00
CA ASP A 16 -22.89 25.36 11.59
C ASP A 16 -21.75 26.34 11.93
N PHE A 17 -20.89 26.01 12.91
CA PHE A 17 -19.86 26.92 13.43
C PHE A 17 -18.46 26.30 13.43
N LEU A 18 -18.35 24.97 13.38
CA LEU A 18 -17.07 24.28 13.22
C LEU A 18 -16.62 24.42 11.78
N ARG A 19 -15.50 25.12 11.59
CA ARG A 19 -14.78 25.09 10.32
C ARG A 19 -13.77 23.95 10.36
N PRO A 20 -13.52 23.27 9.23
CA PRO A 20 -12.36 22.40 9.12
C PRO A 20 -11.10 23.17 9.58
N PRO A 21 -10.20 22.53 10.34
CA PRO A 21 -8.93 23.15 10.69
C PRO A 21 -8.15 23.48 9.42
N GLY A 22 -7.23 24.44 9.53
CA GLY A 22 -6.27 24.71 8.46
C GLY A 22 -5.36 23.50 8.21
N VAL A 23 -4.70 23.51 7.05
CA VAL A 23 -3.71 22.50 6.68
C VAL A 23 -2.32 23.03 7.01
N GLU A 24 -1.45 22.14 7.48
CA GLU A 24 -0.03 22.40 7.69
C GLU A 24 0.78 21.20 7.22
N GLU A 25 2.01 21.44 6.79
CA GLU A 25 2.98 20.38 6.54
C GLU A 25 3.77 20.10 7.81
N VAL A 26 3.83 18.84 8.20
CA VAL A 26 4.60 18.37 9.36
C VAL A 26 5.58 17.27 8.94
N PRO A 27 6.75 17.15 9.58
CA PRO A 27 7.61 16.00 9.38
C PRO A 27 6.89 14.69 9.73
N VAL A 28 7.22 13.59 9.03
CA VAL A 28 6.60 12.27 9.24
C VAL A 28 6.68 11.81 10.70
N LEU A 29 7.79 12.09 11.39
CA LEU A 29 7.98 11.74 12.80
C LEU A 29 7.04 12.49 13.76
N GLY A 30 6.47 13.63 13.32
CA GLY A 30 5.48 14.41 14.06
C GLY A 30 4.04 14.20 13.61
N ALA A 31 3.80 13.29 12.67
CA ALA A 31 2.46 13.09 12.07
C ALA A 31 1.54 12.15 12.88
N LEU A 32 2.08 11.42 13.87
CA LEU A 32 1.29 10.47 14.67
C LEU A 32 0.15 11.19 15.42
N GLY A 33 -1.08 10.72 15.22
CA GLY A 33 -2.29 11.29 15.84
C GLY A 33 -2.90 12.49 15.10
N ARG A 34 -2.31 12.92 13.98
CA ARG A 34 -2.89 13.93 13.08
C ARG A 34 -3.92 13.30 12.13
N VAL A 35 -4.74 14.13 11.50
CA VAL A 35 -5.67 13.73 10.43
C VAL A 35 -5.11 14.23 9.10
N LEU A 36 -5.07 13.36 8.09
CA LEU A 36 -4.63 13.75 6.74
C LEU A 36 -5.59 14.80 6.16
N ALA A 37 -5.01 15.82 5.53
CA ALA A 37 -5.77 16.84 4.84
C ALA A 37 -6.32 16.37 3.48
N GLU A 38 -5.62 15.42 2.85
CA GLU A 38 -5.96 14.84 1.54
C GLU A 38 -5.44 13.41 1.41
N ASP A 39 -5.87 12.71 0.35
CA ASP A 39 -5.42 11.37 0.02
C ASP A 39 -3.91 11.33 -0.30
N VAL A 40 -3.21 10.34 0.24
CA VAL A 40 -1.79 10.10 -0.06
C VAL A 40 -1.67 9.00 -1.12
N LYS A 41 -1.01 9.32 -2.24
CA LYS A 41 -0.74 8.37 -3.32
C LYS A 41 0.73 7.99 -3.34
N ALA A 42 1.02 6.72 -3.66
CA ALA A 42 2.38 6.27 -3.85
C ALA A 42 3.02 7.02 -5.04
N PRO A 43 4.20 7.62 -4.88
CA PRO A 43 4.85 8.35 -5.97
C PRO A 43 5.55 7.41 -6.96
N MET A 44 5.72 6.14 -6.62
CA MET A 44 6.41 5.13 -7.42
C MET A 44 5.99 3.72 -7.01
N ASP A 45 6.23 2.74 -7.88
CA ASP A 45 6.12 1.32 -7.56
C ASP A 45 7.14 0.90 -6.51
N LEU A 46 6.73 -0.02 -5.64
CA LEU A 46 7.61 -0.64 -4.67
C LEU A 46 7.35 -2.16 -4.63
N PRO A 47 8.27 -3.00 -5.14
CA PRO A 47 9.59 -2.66 -5.67
C PRO A 47 9.52 -1.96 -7.05
N PRO A 48 10.50 -1.11 -7.39
CA PRO A 48 10.52 -0.40 -8.67
C PRO A 48 10.87 -1.29 -9.88
N PHE A 49 11.23 -2.55 -9.66
CA PHE A 49 11.59 -3.51 -10.70
C PHE A 49 11.37 -4.95 -10.22
N SER A 50 11.36 -5.89 -11.17
CA SER A 50 11.29 -7.33 -10.87
C SER A 50 12.51 -7.80 -10.11
N ARG A 51 12.32 -8.30 -8.89
CA ARG A 51 13.38 -8.85 -8.03
C ARG A 51 13.11 -10.32 -7.72
N ALA A 52 14.18 -11.10 -7.56
CA ALA A 52 14.07 -12.44 -7.00
C ALA A 52 13.61 -12.36 -5.54
N THR A 53 12.72 -13.26 -5.15
CA THR A 53 12.25 -13.41 -3.76
C THR A 53 13.04 -14.45 -2.98
N MET A 54 13.81 -15.28 -3.68
CA MET A 54 14.59 -16.39 -3.16
C MET A 54 15.94 -16.45 -3.86
N ASP A 55 16.87 -17.19 -3.26
CA ASP A 55 18.11 -17.58 -3.92
C ASP A 55 17.85 -18.67 -4.96
N GLY A 56 18.45 -18.55 -6.14
CA GLY A 56 18.26 -19.51 -7.23
C GLY A 56 18.80 -19.02 -8.57
N TYR A 57 18.32 -19.61 -9.66
CA TYR A 57 18.68 -19.24 -11.02
C TYR A 57 17.49 -18.61 -11.74
N ALA A 58 17.69 -17.47 -12.40
CA ALA A 58 16.70 -16.93 -13.29
C ALA A 58 16.61 -17.80 -14.56
N VAL A 59 15.41 -18.25 -14.89
CA VAL A 59 15.14 -19.08 -16.08
C VAL A 59 13.99 -18.49 -16.87
N ARG A 60 13.95 -18.77 -18.18
CA ARG A 60 12.72 -18.59 -18.95
C ARG A 60 11.80 -19.76 -18.62
N ALA A 61 10.56 -19.48 -18.21
CA ALA A 61 9.64 -20.53 -17.77
C ALA A 61 9.44 -21.60 -18.86
N GLU A 62 9.29 -21.18 -20.11
CA GLU A 62 9.08 -22.06 -21.27
C GLU A 62 10.20 -23.06 -21.51
N ASP A 63 11.45 -22.72 -21.18
CA ASP A 63 12.60 -23.64 -21.33
C ASP A 63 12.49 -24.84 -20.38
N THR A 64 11.58 -24.82 -19.40
CA THR A 64 11.42 -25.88 -18.39
C THR A 64 10.13 -26.70 -18.51
N TYR A 65 9.24 -26.40 -19.46
CA TYR A 65 7.91 -27.02 -19.55
C TYR A 65 7.92 -28.55 -19.75
N GLU A 66 8.93 -29.07 -20.45
CA GLU A 66 9.08 -30.51 -20.71
C GLU A 66 9.84 -31.28 -19.62
N ALA A 67 10.34 -30.58 -18.59
CA ALA A 67 11.07 -31.20 -17.50
C ALA A 67 10.16 -32.16 -16.72
N ARG A 68 10.65 -33.37 -16.47
CA ARG A 68 10.01 -34.40 -15.64
C ARG A 68 11.05 -35.02 -14.69
N PRO A 69 10.66 -35.66 -13.58
CA PRO A 69 11.62 -36.31 -12.67
C PRO A 69 12.55 -37.31 -13.35
N ASP A 70 12.05 -38.04 -14.35
CA ASP A 70 12.76 -39.03 -15.16
C ASP A 70 13.41 -38.43 -16.42
N ARG A 71 13.08 -37.18 -16.76
CA ARG A 71 13.56 -36.47 -17.95
C ARG A 71 13.88 -35.00 -17.63
N PRO A 72 15.00 -34.71 -16.97
CA PRO A 72 15.37 -33.34 -16.60
C PRO A 72 15.83 -32.52 -17.80
N VAL A 73 15.50 -31.22 -17.80
CA VAL A 73 16.09 -30.24 -18.72
C VAL A 73 17.42 -29.74 -18.13
N ARG A 74 18.46 -29.66 -18.96
CA ARG A 74 19.75 -29.06 -18.59
C ARG A 74 19.82 -27.65 -19.15
N LEU A 75 20.05 -26.68 -18.27
CA LEU A 75 20.28 -25.29 -18.62
C LEU A 75 21.76 -24.95 -18.43
N LYS A 76 22.27 -24.01 -19.23
CA LYS A 76 23.63 -23.50 -19.10
C LYS A 76 23.60 -22.23 -18.23
N ILE A 77 24.51 -22.15 -17.27
CA ILE A 77 24.74 -20.91 -16.51
C ILE A 77 25.49 -19.94 -17.40
N VAL A 78 24.93 -18.74 -17.58
CA VAL A 78 25.47 -17.70 -18.47
C VAL A 78 25.83 -16.40 -17.74
N GLY A 79 25.59 -16.34 -16.43
CA GLY A 79 25.84 -15.22 -15.52
C GLY A 79 25.42 -15.57 -14.11
#